data_AF-A0A2Z6RFN2-F1
#
_entry.id   AF-A0A2Z6RFN2-F1
#
_cell.length_a   1.000
_cell.length_b   1.000
_cell.length_c   1.000
_cell.angle_alpha   90.00
_cell.angle_beta   90.00
_cell.angle_gamma   90.00
#
_symmetry.space_group_name_H-M   'P 1'
#
loop_
_entity.id
_entity.type
_entity.pdbx_description
1 polymer ?
#
loop_
_entity_poly.entity_id
_entity_poly.type
_entity_poly.pdbx_seq_one_letter_code
_entity_poly.pdbx_strand_id
1 'polypeptide(L)'
;MNKKLVDDKILSADDYRQSGNKYFKSNDFAAAVDEYSSGIKLEPHNVTLLSNRAEAYLRLNQFVKAINDVEIALKHEPDHLKASFRKGKALCGLKRYQDAINILKDLNLKMQNSTDDSIKRSTEKSLKHAEMLNFESQHGKYNYTQIIDEFCEKIKINKYSENWICGTGPRLDHADFLIDDIEIRSVKGKGRGWVAKRDIPEGTLLMVSKAFEVVFGNEAPLSYRSIDFISKTMNTATHSELAARIAQKLIVKSDLCQEVNELYAGPEIENLDEDLPCSVDVKRIEKIIKYNFFEATDQWDVIRSIKEGSRLTKDSGAGLWILPSYFNHSCVDINVERLVIGDMMFIRTCRPIWSGNELILNYCSPMKSYEERFYALGLHGIINCSCRLCDLDRSESNEVKLRRANILETLGPQLTSTLFNTNFNPSLINELTKLIDELKDLRKEYLDLEFQSYELKSSLATAYVRAGNLHKSLLVVKEIYEFVKTAQLSQCTSDAAYQIASRYARLGQMKEAKEWWDVALKEIAEPIKGKFSEEGTKWREEALYLAEKLLPNMVSGAKNKGLL
;
A
#
# COMPACT_ATOMS: atom_id res chain seq x y z
N MET A 1 4.39 -65.74 21.99
CA MET A 1 3.55 -65.44 20.80
C MET A 1 2.30 -64.73 21.29
N ASN A 2 2.21 -63.40 21.16
CA ASN A 2 0.97 -62.65 21.34
C ASN A 2 1.01 -61.50 20.33
N LYS A 3 0.62 -61.79 19.08
CA LYS A 3 0.26 -60.75 18.12
C LYS A 3 -1.01 -60.09 18.66
N LYS A 4 -0.89 -58.88 19.21
CA LYS A 4 -2.04 -57.97 19.30
C LYS A 4 -2.52 -57.76 17.87
N LEU A 5 -3.66 -58.36 17.53
CA LEU A 5 -4.48 -57.93 16.41
C LEU A 5 -4.79 -56.45 16.65
N VAL A 6 -4.20 -55.58 15.86
CA VAL A 6 -4.68 -54.21 15.71
C VAL A 6 -6.01 -54.38 14.99
N ASP A 7 -7.11 -54.06 15.68
CA ASP A 7 -8.39 -53.84 15.02
C ASP A 7 -8.18 -52.69 14.03
N ASP A 8 -7.94 -53.01 12.75
CA ASP A 8 -8.08 -52.08 11.65
C ASP A 8 -9.58 -51.74 11.56
N LYS A 9 -10.01 -50.79 12.37
CA LYS A 9 -11.38 -50.27 12.34
C LYS A 9 -11.60 -49.73 10.92
N ILE A 10 -12.39 -50.45 10.12
CA ILE A 10 -12.78 -50.02 8.78
C ILE A 10 -13.57 -48.71 8.94
N LEU A 11 -12.94 -47.59 8.65
CA LEU A 11 -13.56 -46.27 8.73
C LEU A 11 -14.55 -46.11 7.56
N SER A 12 -15.78 -45.74 7.89
CA SER A 12 -16.80 -45.37 6.90
C SER A 12 -16.59 -43.94 6.39
N ALA A 13 -17.23 -43.58 5.28
CA ALA A 13 -17.24 -42.20 4.80
C ALA A 13 -17.82 -41.23 5.85
N ASP A 14 -18.75 -41.70 6.69
CA ASP A 14 -19.32 -40.93 7.79
C ASP A 14 -18.33 -40.70 8.93
N ASP A 15 -17.50 -41.69 9.26
CA ASP A 15 -16.43 -41.54 10.26
C ASP A 15 -15.44 -40.44 9.83
N TYR A 16 -15.01 -40.45 8.56
CA TYR A 16 -14.16 -39.40 7.99
C TYR A 16 -14.86 -38.04 7.98
N ARG A 17 -16.17 -37.99 7.69
CA ARG A 17 -16.97 -36.76 7.76
C ARG A 17 -16.97 -36.18 9.17
N GLN A 18 -17.17 -37.01 10.19
CA GLN A 18 -17.19 -36.59 11.59
C GLN A 18 -15.79 -36.14 12.06
N SER A 19 -14.75 -36.86 11.66
CA SER A 19 -13.35 -36.50 11.91
C SER A 19 -12.99 -35.15 11.28
N GLY A 20 -13.28 -34.95 10.00
CA GLY A 20 -13.08 -33.67 9.31
C GLY A 20 -13.85 -32.52 9.95
N ASN A 21 -15.10 -32.75 10.40
CA ASN A 21 -15.88 -31.75 11.13
C ASN A 21 -15.23 -31.35 12.47
N LYS A 22 -14.53 -32.28 13.15
CA LYS A 22 -13.80 -31.99 14.38
C LYS A 22 -12.61 -31.06 14.10
N TYR A 23 -11.80 -31.37 13.09
CA TYR A 23 -10.69 -30.51 12.68
C TYR A 23 -11.17 -29.15 12.18
N PHE A 24 -12.27 -29.11 11.43
CA PHE A 24 -12.88 -27.87 10.97
C PHE A 24 -13.30 -26.99 12.17
N LYS A 25 -13.90 -27.57 13.21
CA LYS A 25 -14.27 -26.84 14.44
C LYS A 25 -13.06 -26.35 15.24
N SER A 26 -11.91 -27.02 15.13
CA SER A 26 -10.65 -26.57 15.73
C SER A 26 -9.86 -25.60 14.83
N ASN A 27 -10.43 -25.12 13.73
CA ASN A 27 -9.79 -24.27 12.71
C ASN A 27 -8.57 -24.91 12.02
N ASP A 28 -8.39 -26.23 12.13
CA ASP A 28 -7.38 -26.95 11.35
C ASP A 28 -8.00 -27.37 10.01
N PHE A 29 -8.08 -26.40 9.10
CA PHE A 29 -8.74 -26.60 7.82
C PHE A 29 -7.94 -27.52 6.89
N ALA A 30 -6.61 -27.60 7.04
CA ALA A 30 -5.78 -28.50 6.25
C ALA A 30 -6.06 -29.96 6.62
N ALA A 31 -6.03 -30.29 7.92
CA ALA A 31 -6.40 -31.62 8.39
C ALA A 31 -7.86 -31.96 8.04
N ALA A 32 -8.78 -30.98 8.13
CA ALA A 32 -10.17 -31.20 7.69
C ALA A 32 -10.26 -31.58 6.21
N VAL A 33 -9.48 -30.93 5.33
CA VAL A 33 -9.41 -31.28 3.91
C VAL A 33 -8.94 -32.72 3.71
N ASP A 34 -7.93 -33.16 4.47
CA ASP A 34 -7.37 -34.51 4.35
C ASP A 34 -8.37 -35.58 4.77
N GLU A 35 -9.08 -35.36 5.88
CA GLU A 35 -10.13 -36.25 6.37
C GLU A 35 -11.30 -36.32 5.39
N TYR A 36 -11.83 -35.17 4.93
CA TYR A 36 -12.90 -35.18 3.94
C TYR A 36 -12.47 -35.84 2.63
N SER A 37 -11.22 -35.63 2.20
CA SER A 37 -10.67 -36.29 1.01
C SER A 37 -10.61 -37.80 1.16
N SER A 38 -10.30 -38.30 2.36
CA SER A 38 -10.32 -39.73 2.66
C SER A 38 -11.74 -40.30 2.61
N GLY A 39 -12.74 -39.57 3.12
CA GLY A 39 -14.15 -39.93 2.95
C GLY A 39 -14.61 -39.94 1.49
N ILE A 40 -14.20 -38.94 0.69
CA ILE A 40 -14.54 -38.84 -0.74
C ILE A 40 -13.92 -39.98 -1.56
N LYS A 41 -12.76 -40.51 -1.14
CA LYS A 41 -12.19 -41.72 -1.79
C LYS A 41 -13.11 -42.93 -1.64
N LEU A 42 -13.87 -43.03 -0.53
CA LEU A 42 -14.84 -44.10 -0.31
C LEU A 42 -16.16 -43.82 -1.03
N GLU A 43 -16.62 -42.57 -1.00
CA GLU A 43 -17.86 -42.13 -1.65
C GLU A 43 -17.62 -40.87 -2.52
N PRO A 44 -17.20 -41.05 -3.79
CA PRO A 44 -16.79 -39.94 -4.67
C PRO A 44 -17.87 -38.89 -4.96
N HIS A 45 -19.14 -39.27 -4.81
CA HIS A 45 -20.30 -38.44 -5.15
C HIS A 45 -21.08 -37.98 -3.91
N ASN A 46 -20.54 -38.16 -2.70
CA ASN A 46 -21.18 -37.71 -1.48
C ASN A 46 -21.17 -36.16 -1.42
N VAL A 47 -22.34 -35.57 -1.71
CA VAL A 47 -22.56 -34.12 -1.77
C VAL A 47 -22.19 -33.42 -0.46
N THR A 48 -22.45 -34.05 0.69
CA THR A 48 -22.13 -33.47 2.00
C THR A 48 -20.61 -33.37 2.21
N LEU A 49 -19.87 -34.43 1.88
CA LEU A 49 -18.41 -34.45 1.99
C LEU A 49 -17.76 -33.44 1.03
N LEU A 50 -18.17 -33.43 -0.24
CA LEU A 50 -17.70 -32.47 -1.25
C LEU A 50 -17.97 -31.03 -0.80
N SER A 51 -19.19 -30.75 -0.35
CA SER A 51 -19.56 -29.41 0.11
C SER A 51 -18.77 -29.00 1.35
N ASN A 52 -18.54 -29.90 2.31
CA ASN A 52 -17.75 -29.59 3.51
C ASN A 52 -16.27 -29.36 3.20
N ARG A 53 -15.69 -30.16 2.29
CA ARG A 53 -14.32 -29.94 1.81
C ARG A 53 -14.19 -28.61 1.07
N ALA A 54 -15.19 -28.23 0.27
CA ALA A 54 -15.24 -26.92 -0.35
C ALA A 54 -15.23 -25.76 0.67
N GLU A 55 -15.93 -25.88 1.80
CA GLU A 55 -15.84 -24.87 2.87
C GLU A 55 -14.44 -24.79 3.48
N ALA A 56 -13.78 -25.94 3.70
CA ALA A 56 -12.42 -25.97 4.20
C ALA A 56 -11.45 -25.32 3.20
N TYR A 57 -11.61 -25.59 1.89
CA TYR A 57 -10.87 -24.90 0.84
C TYR A 57 -11.14 -23.39 0.81
N LEU A 58 -12.38 -22.94 1.00
CA LEU A 58 -12.70 -21.51 1.13
C LEU A 58 -11.95 -20.85 2.30
N ARG A 59 -11.86 -21.53 3.45
CA ARG A 59 -11.11 -21.03 4.63
C ARG A 59 -9.60 -20.97 4.39
N LEU A 60 -9.09 -21.85 3.53
CA LEU A 60 -7.70 -21.85 3.07
C LEU A 60 -7.45 -20.94 1.84
N ASN A 61 -8.46 -20.17 1.40
CA ASN A 61 -8.44 -19.36 0.18
C ASN A 61 -8.09 -20.15 -1.11
N GLN A 62 -8.33 -21.47 -1.14
CA GLN A 62 -8.12 -22.35 -2.30
C GLN A 62 -9.38 -22.40 -3.17
N PHE A 63 -9.73 -21.26 -3.78
CA PHE A 63 -11.04 -21.06 -4.40
C PHE A 63 -11.30 -21.95 -5.63
N VAL A 64 -10.30 -22.23 -6.47
CA VAL A 64 -10.43 -23.13 -7.64
C VAL A 64 -10.82 -24.54 -7.19
N LYS A 65 -10.13 -25.07 -6.16
CA LYS A 65 -10.47 -26.40 -5.61
C LYS A 65 -11.87 -26.42 -4.99
N ALA A 66 -12.26 -25.34 -4.31
CA ALA A 66 -13.62 -25.21 -3.80
C ALA A 66 -14.67 -25.22 -4.93
N ILE A 67 -14.41 -24.55 -6.06
CA ILE A 67 -15.28 -24.58 -7.26
C ILE A 67 -15.44 -26.00 -7.79
N ASN A 68 -14.34 -26.72 -7.97
CA ASN A 68 -14.38 -28.09 -8.50
C ASN A 68 -15.27 -29.00 -7.64
N ASP A 69 -15.12 -28.92 -6.30
CA ASP A 69 -15.92 -29.72 -5.38
C ASP A 69 -17.42 -29.36 -5.41
N VAL A 70 -17.75 -28.07 -5.40
CA VAL A 70 -19.17 -27.65 -5.44
C VAL A 70 -19.82 -27.89 -6.81
N GLU A 71 -19.07 -27.90 -7.90
CA GLU A 71 -19.60 -28.23 -9.23
C GLU A 71 -19.93 -29.71 -9.34
N ILE A 72 -19.10 -30.60 -8.79
CA ILE A 72 -19.44 -32.02 -8.68
C ILE A 72 -20.67 -32.18 -7.79
N ALA A 73 -20.71 -31.52 -6.63
CA ALA A 73 -21.84 -31.57 -5.71
C ALA A 73 -23.16 -31.14 -6.38
N LEU A 74 -23.16 -30.01 -7.09
CA LEU A 74 -24.33 -29.48 -7.78
C LEU A 74 -24.74 -30.28 -9.03
N LYS A 75 -23.81 -31.05 -9.63
CA LYS A 75 -24.15 -31.99 -10.70
C LYS A 75 -25.02 -33.14 -10.18
N HIS A 76 -24.79 -33.58 -8.94
CA HIS A 76 -25.55 -34.67 -8.31
C HIS A 76 -26.80 -34.17 -7.59
N GLU A 77 -26.72 -33.03 -6.90
CA GLU A 77 -27.85 -32.37 -6.24
C GLU A 77 -27.92 -30.89 -6.64
N PRO A 78 -28.63 -30.55 -7.75
CA PRO A 78 -28.71 -29.19 -8.29
C PRO A 78 -29.29 -28.15 -7.33
N ASP A 79 -30.15 -28.57 -6.40
CA ASP A 79 -30.83 -27.71 -5.43
C ASP A 79 -30.12 -27.65 -4.06
N HIS A 80 -28.90 -28.19 -3.95
CA HIS A 80 -28.16 -28.21 -2.70
C HIS A 80 -27.65 -26.79 -2.29
N LEU A 81 -28.45 -26.11 -1.47
CA LEU A 81 -28.29 -24.70 -1.09
C LEU A 81 -26.87 -24.34 -0.60
N LYS A 82 -26.25 -25.16 0.26
CA LYS A 82 -24.91 -24.89 0.79
C LYS A 82 -23.83 -24.97 -0.30
N ALA A 83 -23.99 -25.85 -1.29
CA ALA A 83 -23.03 -25.97 -2.38
C ALA A 83 -23.11 -24.74 -3.30
N SER A 84 -24.33 -24.28 -3.63
CA SER A 84 -24.55 -23.03 -4.37
C SER A 84 -24.00 -21.81 -3.63
N PHE A 85 -24.23 -21.70 -2.32
CA PHE A 85 -23.68 -20.61 -1.51
C PHE A 85 -22.15 -20.60 -1.52
N ARG A 86 -21.54 -21.78 -1.36
CA ARG A 86 -20.07 -21.97 -1.41
C ARG A 86 -19.51 -21.67 -2.81
N LYS A 87 -20.24 -21.99 -3.88
CA LYS A 87 -19.90 -21.61 -5.26
C LYS A 87 -19.85 -20.09 -5.41
N GLY A 88 -20.87 -19.38 -4.93
CA GLY A 88 -20.89 -17.91 -4.91
C GLY A 88 -19.69 -17.31 -4.18
N LYS A 89 -19.37 -17.81 -2.97
CA LYS A 89 -18.19 -17.37 -2.20
C LYS A 89 -16.87 -17.65 -2.93
N ALA A 90 -16.73 -18.83 -3.54
CA ALA A 90 -15.51 -19.19 -4.26
C ALA A 90 -15.32 -18.32 -5.51
N LEU A 91 -16.39 -18.03 -6.25
CA LEU A 91 -16.36 -17.11 -7.39
C LEU A 91 -15.96 -15.70 -6.96
N CYS A 92 -16.49 -15.19 -5.84
CA CYS A 92 -16.02 -13.91 -5.26
C CYS A 92 -14.52 -13.93 -4.96
N GLY A 93 -14.02 -15.00 -4.33
CA GLY A 93 -12.59 -15.15 -4.02
C GLY A 93 -11.68 -15.23 -5.26
N LEU A 94 -12.22 -15.72 -6.38
CA LEU A 94 -11.56 -15.70 -7.70
C LEU A 94 -11.73 -14.37 -8.45
N LYS A 95 -12.30 -13.34 -7.79
CA LYS A 95 -12.61 -12.04 -8.40
C LYS A 95 -13.60 -12.13 -9.58
N ARG A 96 -14.31 -13.24 -9.73
CA ARG A 96 -15.39 -13.45 -10.71
C ARG A 96 -16.70 -12.94 -10.13
N TYR A 97 -16.74 -11.64 -9.80
CA TYR A 97 -17.82 -11.06 -8.99
C TYR A 97 -19.17 -11.14 -9.70
N GLN A 98 -19.25 -10.88 -11.00
CA GLN A 98 -20.51 -10.99 -11.75
C GLN A 98 -21.08 -12.41 -11.72
N ASP A 99 -20.24 -13.43 -11.89
CA ASP A 99 -20.67 -14.83 -11.80
C ASP A 99 -21.15 -15.15 -10.38
N ALA A 100 -20.44 -14.66 -9.36
CA ALA A 100 -20.84 -14.83 -7.96
C ALA A 100 -22.20 -14.19 -7.67
N ILE A 101 -22.43 -12.97 -8.17
CA ILE A 101 -23.71 -12.26 -8.06
C ILE A 101 -24.83 -13.08 -8.69
N ASN A 102 -24.62 -13.61 -9.89
CA ASN A 102 -25.62 -14.41 -10.60
C ASN A 102 -26.01 -15.66 -9.78
N ILE A 103 -25.02 -16.39 -9.25
CA ILE A 103 -25.24 -17.57 -8.41
C ILE A 103 -25.95 -17.22 -7.09
N LEU A 104 -25.51 -16.15 -6.42
CA LEU A 104 -26.10 -15.73 -5.14
C LEU A 104 -27.51 -15.15 -5.31
N LYS A 105 -27.82 -14.50 -6.43
CA LYS A 105 -29.17 -14.05 -6.78
C LYS A 105 -30.11 -15.22 -7.03
N ASP A 106 -29.70 -16.19 -7.84
CA ASP A 106 -30.48 -17.42 -8.07
C ASP A 106 -30.76 -18.17 -6.76
N LEU A 107 -29.74 -18.32 -5.91
CA LEU A 107 -29.89 -18.92 -4.59
C LEU A 107 -30.89 -18.15 -3.72
N ASN A 108 -30.79 -16.81 -3.69
CA ASN A 108 -31.68 -15.98 -2.89
C ASN A 108 -33.15 -16.11 -3.35
N LEU A 109 -33.39 -16.23 -4.66
CA LEU A 109 -34.72 -16.46 -5.23
C LEU A 109 -35.28 -17.82 -4.80
N LYS A 110 -34.48 -18.89 -4.90
CA LYS A 110 -34.86 -20.25 -4.47
C LYS A 110 -35.19 -20.31 -2.98
N MET A 111 -34.57 -19.46 -2.17
CA MET A 111 -34.75 -19.41 -0.73
C MET A 111 -35.91 -18.53 -0.25
N GLN A 112 -36.65 -17.84 -1.12
CA GLN A 112 -37.76 -16.97 -0.71
C GLN A 112 -38.86 -17.71 0.07
N ASN A 113 -39.05 -19.00 -0.21
CA ASN A 113 -40.03 -19.88 0.44
C ASN A 113 -39.42 -20.83 1.49
N SER A 114 -38.12 -20.72 1.79
CA SER A 114 -37.41 -21.60 2.72
C SER A 114 -37.50 -21.09 4.16
N THR A 115 -37.53 -22.02 5.13
CA THR A 115 -37.54 -21.74 6.57
C THR A 115 -36.15 -21.58 7.19
N ASP A 116 -35.06 -21.77 6.41
CA ASP A 116 -33.68 -21.60 6.89
C ASP A 116 -33.22 -20.13 6.84
N ASP A 117 -33.60 -19.39 7.87
CA ASP A 117 -33.28 -17.96 8.06
C ASP A 117 -31.75 -17.68 8.11
N SER A 118 -30.93 -18.64 8.54
CA SER A 118 -29.50 -18.43 8.76
C SER A 118 -28.73 -18.38 7.45
N ILE A 119 -28.98 -19.35 6.55
CA ILE A 119 -28.36 -19.38 5.22
C ILE A 119 -28.88 -18.21 4.37
N LYS A 120 -30.15 -17.82 4.54
CA LYS A 120 -30.75 -16.69 3.82
C LYS A 120 -30.02 -15.38 4.13
N ARG A 121 -29.89 -15.03 5.41
CA ARG A 121 -29.14 -13.83 5.84
C ARG A 121 -27.68 -13.85 5.39
N SER A 122 -27.04 -15.01 5.45
CA SER A 122 -25.66 -15.18 4.98
C SER A 122 -25.54 -14.95 3.47
N THR A 123 -26.49 -15.45 2.69
CA THR A 123 -26.57 -15.28 1.23
C THR A 123 -26.80 -13.81 0.87
N GLU A 124 -27.75 -13.13 1.52
CA GLU A 124 -28.01 -11.70 1.32
C GLU A 124 -26.76 -10.86 1.63
N LYS A 125 -26.03 -11.18 2.70
CA LYS A 125 -24.78 -10.50 3.05
C LYS A 125 -23.70 -10.73 1.98
N SER A 126 -23.48 -11.98 1.57
CA SER A 126 -22.51 -12.32 0.52
C SER A 126 -22.88 -11.71 -0.83
N LEU A 127 -24.17 -11.59 -1.14
CA LEU A 127 -24.64 -10.95 -2.36
C LEU A 127 -24.31 -9.45 -2.35
N LYS A 128 -24.67 -8.73 -1.28
CA LYS A 128 -24.33 -7.31 -1.13
C LYS A 128 -22.83 -7.07 -1.20
N HIS A 129 -22.04 -7.96 -0.59
CA HIS A 129 -20.58 -7.91 -0.65
C HIS A 129 -20.06 -8.12 -2.07
N ALA A 130 -20.57 -9.13 -2.79
CA ALA A 130 -20.20 -9.37 -4.19
C ALA A 130 -20.57 -8.18 -5.10
N GLU A 131 -21.75 -7.58 -4.89
CA GLU A 131 -22.21 -6.39 -5.62
C GLU A 131 -21.31 -5.18 -5.36
N MET A 132 -20.90 -4.97 -4.10
CA MET A 132 -19.94 -3.92 -3.73
C MET A 132 -18.60 -4.13 -4.45
N LEU A 133 -18.00 -5.32 -4.34
CA LEU A 133 -16.71 -5.62 -4.98
C LEU A 133 -16.78 -5.52 -6.51
N ASN A 134 -17.88 -5.98 -7.13
CA ASN A 134 -18.09 -5.83 -8.56
C ASN A 134 -18.19 -4.36 -8.98
N PHE A 135 -18.93 -3.56 -8.21
CA PHE A 135 -19.08 -2.13 -8.48
C PHE A 135 -17.74 -1.40 -8.39
N GLU A 136 -16.97 -1.65 -7.33
CA GLU A 136 -15.61 -1.12 -7.15
C GLU A 136 -14.71 -1.50 -8.32
N SER A 137 -14.68 -2.80 -8.68
CA SER A 137 -13.80 -3.32 -9.73
C SER A 137 -14.12 -2.80 -11.13
N GLN A 138 -15.40 -2.54 -11.42
CA GLN A 138 -15.82 -2.02 -12.73
C GLN A 138 -15.72 -0.50 -12.86
N HIS A 139 -15.93 0.24 -11.76
CA HIS A 139 -16.10 1.70 -11.83
C HIS A 139 -14.99 2.49 -11.14
N GLY A 140 -14.11 1.83 -10.36
CA GLY A 140 -13.08 2.52 -9.58
C GLY A 140 -13.66 3.45 -8.52
N LYS A 141 -14.89 3.21 -8.08
CA LYS A 141 -15.61 4.04 -7.11
C LYS A 141 -15.65 3.34 -5.77
N TYR A 142 -14.97 3.93 -4.81
CA TYR A 142 -14.80 3.36 -3.47
C TYR A 142 -15.44 4.25 -2.40
N ASN A 143 -15.90 3.61 -1.34
CA ASN A 143 -16.31 4.32 -0.13
C ASN A 143 -15.08 4.60 0.74
N TYR A 144 -14.39 5.71 0.46
CA TYR A 144 -13.13 6.05 1.14
C TYR A 144 -13.28 6.24 2.66
N THR A 145 -14.41 6.73 3.17
CA THR A 145 -14.60 6.86 4.62
C THR A 145 -14.63 5.49 5.29
N GLN A 146 -15.35 4.53 4.69
CA GLN A 146 -15.38 3.15 5.16
C GLN A 146 -14.01 2.46 5.09
N ILE A 147 -13.25 2.68 4.01
CA ILE A 147 -11.87 2.17 3.86
C ILE A 147 -10.98 2.68 4.99
N ILE A 148 -11.04 3.97 5.29
CA ILE A 148 -10.23 4.58 6.34
C ILE A 148 -10.67 4.12 7.73
N ASP A 149 -11.97 3.93 7.95
CA ASP A 149 -12.48 3.36 9.19
C ASP A 149 -12.03 1.92 9.39
N GLU A 150 -12.11 1.08 8.35
CA GLU A 150 -11.59 -0.29 8.38
C GLU A 150 -10.08 -0.30 8.67
N PHE A 151 -9.33 0.57 8.01
CA PHE A 151 -7.90 0.73 8.23
C PHE A 151 -7.59 1.10 9.69
N CYS A 152 -8.23 2.17 10.20
CA CYS A 152 -8.07 2.63 11.57
C CYS A 152 -8.49 1.58 12.62
N GLU A 153 -9.47 0.72 12.31
CA GLU A 153 -9.85 -0.39 13.18
C GLU A 153 -8.79 -1.49 13.26
N LYS A 154 -8.14 -1.80 12.13
CA LYS A 154 -7.15 -2.88 12.04
C LYS A 154 -5.78 -2.52 12.57
N ILE A 155 -5.44 -1.23 12.64
CA ILE A 155 -4.16 -0.74 13.20
C ILE A 155 -4.18 -0.57 14.74
N LYS A 156 -5.30 -0.81 15.42
CA LYS A 156 -5.41 -0.55 16.86
C LYS A 156 -4.37 -1.36 17.65
N ILE A 157 -3.65 -0.67 18.53
CA ILE A 157 -2.64 -1.25 19.42
C ILE A 157 -3.18 -1.26 20.86
N ASN A 158 -2.90 -2.34 21.60
CA ASN A 158 -3.27 -2.45 23.00
C ASN A 158 -2.38 -1.51 23.82
N LYS A 159 -3.00 -0.52 24.47
CA LYS A 159 -2.30 0.49 25.27
C LYS A 159 -1.50 -0.08 26.44
N TYR A 160 -1.82 -1.29 26.92
CA TYR A 160 -1.20 -1.90 28.10
C TYR A 160 -0.10 -2.91 27.76
N SER A 161 -0.25 -3.64 26.66
CA SER A 161 0.69 -4.70 26.27
C SER A 161 1.65 -4.29 25.16
N GLU A 162 1.48 -3.09 24.60
CA GLU A 162 2.25 -2.56 23.47
C GLU A 162 2.25 -3.44 22.20
N ASN A 163 1.35 -4.42 22.14
CA ASN A 163 1.17 -5.32 21.01
C ASN A 163 -0.02 -4.85 20.17
N TRP A 164 0.04 -5.10 18.87
CA TRP A 164 -1.11 -4.91 18.00
C TRP A 164 -2.30 -5.74 18.53
N ILE A 165 -3.50 -5.13 18.55
CA ILE A 165 -4.73 -5.85 18.93
C ILE A 165 -5.05 -6.87 17.84
N CYS A 166 -4.84 -6.49 16.58
CA CYS A 166 -4.92 -7.39 15.45
C CYS A 166 -3.55 -8.02 15.18
N GLY A 167 -3.42 -9.34 15.36
CA GLY A 167 -2.16 -10.06 15.08
C GLY A 167 -1.73 -10.01 13.62
N THR A 168 -2.67 -9.72 12.72
CA THR A 168 -2.43 -9.50 11.28
C THR A 168 -2.60 -8.01 10.97
N GLY A 169 -1.68 -7.43 10.20
CA GLY A 169 -1.77 -6.03 9.79
C GLY A 169 -2.97 -5.72 8.86
N PRO A 170 -3.16 -4.46 8.48
CA PRO A 170 -4.38 -3.95 7.87
C PRO A 170 -4.58 -4.43 6.42
N ARG A 171 -5.16 -5.63 6.25
CA ARG A 171 -5.64 -6.14 4.95
C ARG A 171 -7.11 -5.77 4.76
N LEU A 172 -7.45 -4.93 3.80
CA LEU A 172 -8.79 -4.33 3.64
C LEU A 172 -9.71 -5.20 2.75
N ASP A 173 -11.03 -5.09 2.83
CA ASP A 173 -11.97 -5.96 2.08
C ASP A 173 -12.60 -5.24 0.88
N HIS A 174 -11.77 -4.91 -0.11
CA HIS A 174 -12.14 -4.16 -1.31
C HIS A 174 -11.47 -4.71 -2.57
N ALA A 175 -12.05 -4.42 -3.73
CA ALA A 175 -11.63 -4.97 -5.01
C ALA A 175 -10.52 -4.17 -5.70
N ASP A 176 -9.77 -4.85 -6.57
CA ASP A 176 -8.86 -4.20 -7.53
C ASP A 176 -9.63 -3.47 -8.63
N PHE A 177 -9.05 -2.39 -9.15
CA PHE A 177 -9.55 -1.61 -10.28
C PHE A 177 -8.40 -1.28 -11.23
N LEU A 178 -8.66 -1.32 -12.53
CA LEU A 178 -7.73 -0.89 -13.57
C LEU A 178 -8.51 -0.18 -14.68
N ILE A 179 -8.09 1.01 -15.05
CA ILE A 179 -8.69 1.74 -16.17
C ILE A 179 -8.23 1.15 -17.52
N ASP A 180 -9.13 1.12 -18.50
CA ASP A 180 -8.81 0.64 -19.85
C ASP A 180 -7.87 1.57 -20.63
N ASP A 181 -7.63 2.78 -20.12
CA ASP A 181 -6.92 3.87 -20.80
C ASP A 181 -5.40 3.76 -20.75
N ILE A 182 -4.87 2.75 -20.09
CA ILE A 182 -3.44 2.48 -19.98
C ILE A 182 -3.13 1.06 -20.42
N GLU A 183 -1.88 0.83 -20.81
CA GLU A 183 -1.37 -0.49 -21.18
C GLU A 183 0.12 -0.61 -20.91
N ILE A 184 0.59 -1.85 -20.79
CA ILE A 184 2.01 -2.15 -20.66
C ILE A 184 2.60 -2.24 -22.07
N ARG A 185 3.63 -1.44 -22.35
CA ARG A 185 4.40 -1.46 -23.60
C ARG A 185 5.89 -1.47 -23.31
N SER A 186 6.70 -1.85 -24.30
CA SER A 186 8.14 -1.65 -24.20
C SER A 186 8.47 -0.16 -24.26
N VAL A 187 9.29 0.30 -23.33
CA VAL A 187 9.78 1.68 -23.22
C VAL A 187 11.27 1.67 -23.49
N LYS A 188 11.70 2.46 -24.48
CA LYS A 188 13.09 2.53 -24.92
C LYS A 188 14.03 2.87 -23.75
N GLY A 189 14.99 1.98 -23.48
CA GLY A 189 15.99 2.17 -22.42
C GLY A 189 15.49 1.91 -20.99
N LYS A 190 14.21 1.55 -20.80
CA LYS A 190 13.60 1.26 -19.49
C LYS A 190 12.88 -0.10 -19.44
N GLY A 191 13.01 -0.92 -20.49
CA GLY A 191 12.37 -2.23 -20.57
C GLY A 191 10.89 -2.11 -20.94
N ARG A 192 10.00 -2.24 -19.95
CA ARG A 192 8.55 -2.13 -20.11
C ARG A 192 7.97 -1.15 -19.10
N GLY A 193 6.84 -0.55 -19.43
CA GLY A 193 6.20 0.45 -18.58
C GLY A 193 4.74 0.65 -18.92
N TRP A 194 4.00 1.24 -17.98
CA TRP A 194 2.66 1.75 -18.25
C TRP A 194 2.71 2.95 -19.19
N VAL A 195 1.90 2.92 -20.25
CA VAL A 195 1.77 3.98 -21.26
C VAL A 195 0.31 4.34 -21.44
N ALA A 196 0.02 5.64 -21.61
CA ALA A 196 -1.33 6.13 -21.83
C ALA A 196 -1.79 5.86 -23.27
N LYS A 197 -2.98 5.27 -23.44
CA LYS A 197 -3.61 5.07 -24.76
C LYS A 197 -4.22 6.35 -25.30
N ARG A 198 -4.74 7.20 -24.41
CA ARG A 198 -5.41 8.46 -24.71
C ARG A 198 -4.96 9.54 -23.73
N ASP A 199 -5.41 10.77 -23.94
CA ASP A 199 -5.15 11.86 -23.00
C ASP A 199 -5.91 11.63 -21.70
N ILE A 200 -5.21 11.67 -20.57
CA ILE A 200 -5.74 11.43 -19.24
C ILE A 200 -5.65 12.72 -18.41
N PRO A 201 -6.78 13.25 -17.91
CA PRO A 201 -6.79 14.42 -17.03
C PRO A 201 -6.06 14.19 -15.71
N GLU A 202 -5.61 15.27 -15.09
CA GLU A 202 -5.08 15.27 -13.72
C GLU A 202 -6.12 14.82 -12.68
N GLY A 203 -5.68 14.11 -11.63
CA GLY A 203 -6.52 13.62 -10.53
C GLY A 203 -7.29 12.32 -10.85
N THR A 204 -7.11 11.78 -12.05
CA THR A 204 -7.81 10.58 -12.53
C THR A 204 -7.29 9.34 -11.80
N LEU A 205 -8.20 8.50 -11.30
CA LEU A 205 -7.84 7.19 -10.72
C LEU A 205 -7.50 6.22 -11.85
N LEU A 206 -6.25 5.77 -11.88
CA LEU A 206 -5.74 4.88 -12.92
C LEU A 206 -5.92 3.41 -12.53
N MET A 207 -5.57 3.09 -11.29
CA MET A 207 -5.73 1.76 -10.75
C MET A 207 -5.81 1.78 -9.23
N VAL A 208 -6.42 0.73 -8.70
CA VAL A 208 -6.35 0.34 -7.30
C VAL A 208 -5.88 -1.10 -7.28
N SER A 209 -4.70 -1.34 -6.72
CA SER A 209 -4.11 -2.67 -6.66
C SER A 209 -4.06 -3.15 -5.23
N LYS A 210 -4.59 -4.34 -4.99
CA LYS A 210 -4.43 -5.09 -3.77
C LYS A 210 -3.11 -5.82 -3.78
N ALA A 211 -2.43 -5.85 -2.64
CA ALA A 211 -1.16 -6.53 -2.50
C ALA A 211 -1.31 -7.99 -2.90
N PHE A 212 -0.39 -8.48 -3.74
CA PHE A 212 -0.24 -9.91 -3.92
C PHE A 212 0.10 -10.54 -2.58
N GLU A 213 1.05 -9.97 -1.85
CA GLU A 213 1.29 -10.29 -0.44
C GLU A 213 1.96 -9.09 0.25
N VAL A 214 1.69 -8.91 1.54
CA VAL A 214 2.31 -7.87 2.35
C VAL A 214 2.66 -8.43 3.72
N VAL A 215 3.81 -8.03 4.24
CA VAL A 215 4.29 -8.33 5.58
C VAL A 215 4.51 -7.02 6.31
N PHE A 216 3.71 -6.82 7.35
CA PHE A 216 3.86 -5.67 8.24
C PHE A 216 4.93 -5.96 9.31
N GLY A 217 5.54 -4.91 9.87
CA GLY A 217 6.65 -5.06 10.83
C GLY A 217 6.30 -5.89 12.07
N ASN A 218 5.03 -5.94 12.47
CA ASN A 218 4.54 -6.76 13.58
C ASN A 218 4.37 -8.26 13.23
N GLU A 219 4.34 -8.60 11.94
CA GLU A 219 4.16 -9.96 11.46
C GLU A 219 5.49 -10.69 11.21
N ALA A 220 6.58 -9.94 11.08
CA ALA A 220 7.90 -10.49 10.87
C ALA A 220 8.56 -10.86 12.21
N PRO A 221 9.19 -12.05 12.34
CA PRO A 221 9.92 -12.42 13.54
C PRO A 221 11.14 -11.50 13.75
N LEU A 222 11.16 -10.80 14.88
CA LEU A 222 12.12 -9.73 15.22
C LEU A 222 13.61 -10.16 15.23
N SER A 223 13.91 -11.46 15.23
CA SER A 223 15.27 -12.01 15.31
C SER A 223 15.87 -12.41 13.96
N TYR A 224 15.11 -12.36 12.86
CA TYR A 224 15.55 -12.90 11.57
C TYR A 224 16.06 -11.80 10.65
N ARG A 225 17.36 -11.79 10.36
CA ARG A 225 17.99 -10.96 9.33
C ARG A 225 18.79 -11.86 8.41
N SER A 226 18.56 -11.74 7.11
CA SER A 226 19.31 -12.50 6.10
C SER A 226 20.30 -11.58 5.39
N ILE A 227 21.37 -12.17 4.84
CA ILE A 227 22.38 -11.45 4.05
C ILE A 227 22.24 -11.93 2.62
N ASP A 228 22.02 -11.01 1.68
CA ASP A 228 22.21 -11.27 0.26
C ASP A 228 23.71 -11.28 0.00
N PHE A 229 24.30 -12.45 -0.22
CA PHE A 229 25.74 -12.60 -0.48
C PHE A 229 26.17 -12.01 -1.83
N ILE A 230 25.24 -11.84 -2.78
CA ILE A 230 25.52 -11.28 -4.11
C ILE A 230 25.64 -9.76 -4.01
N SER A 231 24.65 -9.09 -3.41
CA SER A 231 24.75 -7.63 -3.18
C SER A 231 25.53 -7.25 -1.94
N LYS A 232 25.90 -8.22 -1.08
CA LYS A 232 26.53 -7.99 0.23
C LYS A 232 25.71 -7.06 1.12
N THR A 233 24.38 -7.11 0.97
CA THR A 233 23.43 -6.28 1.73
C THR A 233 22.66 -7.13 2.72
N MET A 234 22.30 -6.55 3.86
CA MET A 234 21.34 -7.18 4.77
C MET A 234 19.91 -6.94 4.29
N ASN A 235 19.12 -8.00 4.20
CA ASN A 235 17.68 -7.90 4.01
C ASN A 235 17.02 -7.68 5.38
N THR A 236 15.90 -6.96 5.39
CA THR A 236 15.09 -6.82 6.61
C THR A 236 14.34 -8.13 6.92
N ALA A 237 13.83 -8.25 8.15
CA ALA A 237 13.00 -9.39 8.54
C ALA A 237 11.74 -9.49 7.67
N THR A 238 11.11 -8.34 7.38
CA THR A 238 9.90 -8.21 6.57
C THR A 238 10.10 -8.70 5.14
N HIS A 239 11.25 -8.41 4.51
CA HIS A 239 11.58 -8.90 3.16
C HIS A 239 11.74 -10.41 3.11
N SER A 240 12.44 -10.99 4.08
CA SER A 240 12.69 -12.44 4.13
C SER A 240 11.37 -13.22 4.34
N GLU A 241 10.53 -12.71 5.24
CA GLU A 241 9.19 -13.28 5.50
C GLU A 241 8.27 -13.15 4.28
N LEU A 242 8.35 -12.03 3.55
CA LEU A 242 7.57 -11.82 2.32
C LEU A 242 7.92 -12.88 1.26
N ALA A 243 9.21 -13.18 1.07
CA ALA A 243 9.65 -14.23 0.15
C ALA A 243 9.11 -15.61 0.53
N ALA A 244 9.17 -15.96 1.82
CA ALA A 244 8.63 -17.22 2.33
C ALA A 244 7.12 -17.34 2.09
N ARG A 245 6.35 -16.28 2.37
CA ARG A 245 4.89 -16.28 2.17
C ARG A 245 4.50 -16.37 0.71
N ILE A 246 5.19 -15.65 -0.18
CA ILE A 246 4.95 -15.73 -1.61
C ILE A 246 5.25 -17.15 -2.12
N ALA A 247 6.38 -17.74 -1.73
CA ALA A 247 6.72 -19.11 -2.12
C ALA A 247 5.65 -20.11 -1.64
N GLN A 248 5.22 -20.04 -0.37
CA GLN A 248 4.15 -20.89 0.16
C GLN A 248 2.82 -20.70 -0.59
N LYS A 249 2.47 -19.45 -0.89
CA LYS A 249 1.25 -19.10 -1.63
C LYS A 249 1.26 -19.69 -3.04
N LEU A 250 2.39 -19.64 -3.73
CA LEU A 250 2.56 -20.21 -5.07
C LEU A 250 2.59 -21.74 -5.06
N ILE A 251 3.15 -22.38 -4.02
CA ILE A 251 3.11 -23.85 -3.86
C ILE A 251 1.66 -24.32 -3.74
N VAL A 252 0.85 -23.59 -2.98
CA VAL A 252 -0.57 -23.94 -2.77
C VAL A 252 -1.44 -23.55 -3.98
N LYS A 253 -1.07 -22.48 -4.69
CA LYS A 253 -1.82 -21.89 -5.80
C LYS A 253 -0.92 -21.76 -7.04
N SER A 254 -0.73 -22.88 -7.73
CA SER A 254 0.04 -22.93 -8.98
C SER A 254 -0.45 -21.96 -10.05
N ASP A 255 -1.76 -21.69 -10.08
CA ASP A 255 -2.36 -20.81 -11.10
C ASP A 255 -1.85 -19.37 -11.02
N LEU A 256 -1.34 -18.94 -9.86
CA LEU A 256 -0.78 -17.60 -9.65
C LEU A 256 0.71 -17.50 -10.02
N CYS A 257 1.37 -18.61 -10.37
CA CYS A 257 2.78 -18.62 -10.78
C CYS A 257 3.04 -17.65 -11.92
N GLN A 258 2.16 -17.64 -12.92
CA GLN A 258 2.39 -16.90 -14.16
C GLN A 258 2.50 -15.39 -13.91
N GLU A 259 1.52 -14.81 -13.21
CA GLU A 259 1.49 -13.37 -12.91
C GLU A 259 2.73 -12.90 -12.14
N VAL A 260 3.24 -13.72 -11.22
CA VAL A 260 4.45 -13.40 -10.45
C VAL A 260 5.70 -13.60 -11.31
N ASN A 261 5.79 -14.70 -12.06
CA ASN A 261 6.96 -15.00 -12.89
C ASN A 261 7.14 -14.02 -14.04
N GLU A 262 6.07 -13.37 -14.51
CA GLU A 262 6.15 -12.30 -15.50
C GLU A 262 6.85 -11.06 -14.96
N LEU A 263 6.98 -10.86 -13.64
CA LEU A 263 7.67 -9.71 -13.05
C LEU A 263 9.18 -9.71 -13.32
N TYR A 264 9.78 -8.52 -13.31
CA TYR A 264 11.20 -8.35 -13.60
C TYR A 264 12.06 -8.97 -12.50
N ALA A 265 12.89 -9.95 -12.84
CA ALA A 265 13.75 -10.70 -11.91
C ALA A 265 15.25 -10.38 -12.08
N GLY A 266 15.58 -9.34 -12.85
CA GLY A 266 16.96 -8.98 -13.17
C GLY A 266 17.52 -9.70 -14.40
N PRO A 267 18.63 -9.19 -14.95
CA PRO A 267 19.18 -9.64 -16.24
C PRO A 267 19.76 -11.06 -16.20
N GLU A 268 20.09 -11.57 -15.01
CA GLU A 268 20.67 -12.91 -14.80
C GLU A 268 19.64 -14.04 -15.01
N ILE A 269 18.34 -13.73 -14.87
CA ILE A 269 17.25 -14.71 -14.82
C ILE A 269 16.36 -14.65 -16.08
N GLU A 270 16.45 -13.59 -16.87
CA GLU A 270 15.70 -13.43 -18.13
C GLU A 270 16.06 -14.48 -19.21
N ASN A 271 17.09 -15.31 -18.99
CA ASN A 271 17.55 -16.36 -19.91
C ASN A 271 17.28 -17.81 -19.45
N LEU A 272 16.35 -18.05 -18.53
CA LEU A 272 15.99 -19.42 -18.11
C LEU A 272 14.76 -19.92 -18.87
N ASP A 273 14.91 -21.09 -19.51
CA ASP A 273 14.01 -21.75 -20.46
C ASP A 273 12.51 -21.62 -20.15
N GLU A 274 11.72 -21.29 -21.19
CA GLU A 274 10.25 -21.15 -21.16
C GLU A 274 9.50 -22.47 -20.87
N ASP A 275 10.20 -23.61 -20.80
CA ASP A 275 9.62 -24.96 -20.79
C ASP A 275 9.52 -25.64 -19.41
N LEU A 276 9.85 -24.95 -18.30
CA LEU A 276 9.63 -25.56 -16.97
C LEU A 276 8.16 -25.40 -16.50
N PRO A 277 7.45 -26.50 -16.15
CA PRO A 277 6.14 -26.40 -15.53
C PRO A 277 6.26 -25.60 -14.23
N CYS A 278 5.28 -24.73 -13.92
CA CYS A 278 5.16 -23.87 -12.71
C CYS A 278 5.76 -24.53 -11.45
N SER A 279 7.09 -24.41 -11.34
CA SER A 279 7.88 -24.89 -10.23
C SER A 279 8.32 -23.66 -9.48
N VAL A 280 7.97 -23.61 -8.20
CA VAL A 280 8.27 -22.47 -7.35
C VAL A 280 9.78 -22.36 -7.16
N ASP A 281 10.42 -21.48 -7.94
CA ASP A 281 11.83 -21.15 -7.80
C ASP A 281 12.00 -20.01 -6.80
N VAL A 282 12.43 -20.36 -5.58
CA VAL A 282 12.68 -19.40 -4.50
C VAL A 282 13.71 -18.35 -4.90
N LYS A 283 14.73 -18.71 -5.68
CA LYS A 283 15.76 -17.77 -6.13
C LYS A 283 15.19 -16.72 -7.06
N ARG A 284 14.31 -17.13 -7.98
CA ARG A 284 13.55 -16.21 -8.85
C ARG A 284 12.65 -15.30 -8.03
N ILE A 285 11.93 -15.84 -7.05
CA ILE A 285 11.04 -15.07 -6.16
C ILE A 285 11.82 -14.01 -5.37
N GLU A 286 12.95 -14.36 -4.78
CA GLU A 286 13.79 -13.41 -4.03
C GLU A 286 14.25 -12.25 -4.92
N LYS A 287 14.63 -12.52 -6.17
CA LYS A 287 15.02 -11.49 -7.14
C LYS A 287 13.83 -10.64 -7.58
N ILE A 288 12.67 -11.24 -7.84
CA ILE A 288 11.44 -10.49 -8.14
C ILE A 288 11.13 -9.54 -6.98
N ILE A 289 11.15 -10.02 -5.74
CA ILE A 289 10.90 -9.18 -4.58
C ILE A 289 11.93 -8.06 -4.52
N LYS A 290 13.23 -8.36 -4.65
CA LYS A 290 14.30 -7.35 -4.62
C LYS A 290 14.05 -6.18 -5.57
N TYR A 291 13.60 -6.45 -6.80
CA TYR A 291 13.39 -5.40 -7.80
C TYR A 291 12.02 -4.72 -7.70
N ASN A 292 11.00 -5.40 -7.19
CA ASN A 292 9.60 -4.98 -7.32
C ASN A 292 8.87 -4.72 -6.00
N PHE A 293 9.52 -4.89 -4.84
CA PHE A 293 8.88 -4.64 -3.56
C PHE A 293 8.57 -3.16 -3.37
N PHE A 294 7.51 -2.89 -2.60
CA PHE A 294 7.18 -1.57 -2.09
C PHE A 294 7.21 -1.61 -0.57
N GLU A 295 7.69 -0.51 0.03
CA GLU A 295 7.56 -0.30 1.46
C GLU A 295 6.08 -0.09 1.81
N ALA A 296 5.56 -0.92 2.72
CA ALA A 296 4.19 -0.87 3.20
C ALA A 296 4.07 0.16 4.35
N THR A 297 4.42 1.41 4.05
CA THR A 297 4.23 2.57 4.92
C THR A 297 3.08 3.41 4.41
N ASP A 298 2.23 3.89 5.31
CA ASP A 298 1.15 4.79 4.94
C ASP A 298 1.67 6.24 4.78
N GLN A 299 1.04 7.01 3.88
CA GLN A 299 1.52 8.35 3.49
C GLN A 299 1.53 9.37 4.65
N TRP A 300 0.72 9.13 5.68
CA TRP A 300 0.53 10.04 6.81
C TRP A 300 1.31 9.62 8.05
N ASP A 301 2.17 8.62 7.93
CA ASP A 301 2.93 8.08 9.06
C ASP A 301 2.01 7.70 10.24
N VAL A 302 0.75 7.28 10.00
CA VAL A 302 -0.17 6.82 11.06
C VAL A 302 0.46 5.63 11.79
N ILE A 303 1.06 4.70 11.04
CA ILE A 303 1.74 3.54 11.63
C ILE A 303 2.96 3.98 12.47
N ARG A 304 3.69 5.00 12.02
CA ARG A 304 4.92 5.50 12.67
C ARG A 304 4.63 6.40 13.88
N SER A 305 3.60 7.24 13.79
CA SER A 305 3.16 8.20 14.82
C SER A 305 2.53 7.51 16.03
N ILE A 306 2.01 6.29 15.88
CA ILE A 306 1.57 5.48 17.03
C ILE A 306 2.77 5.09 17.92
N LYS A 307 4.02 5.10 17.42
CA LYS A 307 5.20 4.81 18.25
C LYS A 307 6.52 5.38 17.72
N GLU A 308 6.82 6.63 18.05
CA GLU A 308 8.21 7.12 18.04
C GLU A 308 9.05 6.32 19.04
N GLY A 309 10.12 5.66 18.57
CA GLY A 309 11.13 5.03 19.44
C GLY A 309 10.96 3.54 19.76
N SER A 310 10.01 2.82 19.17
CA SER A 310 9.89 1.37 19.38
C SER A 310 10.78 0.53 18.45
N ARG A 311 11.25 -0.62 18.94
CA ARG A 311 11.94 -1.61 18.09
C ARG A 311 11.07 -2.18 16.96
N LEU A 312 9.74 -2.10 17.08
CA LEU A 312 8.74 -2.57 16.09
C LEU A 312 8.57 -1.63 14.89
N THR A 313 9.04 -0.37 14.98
CA THR A 313 8.92 0.65 13.93
C THR A 313 10.21 0.84 13.12
N LYS A 314 11.23 -0.01 13.32
CA LYS A 314 12.51 0.08 12.61
C LYS A 314 12.54 -0.65 11.26
N ASP A 315 11.81 -1.74 11.10
CA ASP A 315 11.68 -2.45 9.83
C ASP A 315 10.33 -2.03 9.22
N SER A 316 10.38 -1.20 8.18
CA SER A 316 9.19 -0.87 7.37
C SER A 316 8.57 -2.16 6.84
N GLY A 317 7.23 -2.20 6.75
CA GLY A 317 6.55 -3.32 6.11
C GLY A 317 7.00 -3.45 4.66
N ALA A 318 6.94 -4.66 4.11
CA ALA A 318 7.30 -4.92 2.71
C ALA A 318 6.14 -5.64 2.02
N GLY A 319 5.80 -5.24 0.80
CA GLY A 319 4.78 -5.93 0.02
C GLY A 319 5.09 -5.95 -1.47
N LEU A 320 4.43 -6.87 -2.16
CA LEU A 320 4.49 -7.03 -3.60
C LEU A 320 3.11 -6.71 -4.19
N TRP A 321 3.05 -5.80 -5.15
CA TRP A 321 1.84 -5.46 -5.90
C TRP A 321 2.11 -5.65 -7.39
N ILE A 322 1.42 -6.59 -8.04
CA ILE A 322 1.73 -7.00 -9.43
C ILE A 322 1.61 -5.82 -10.41
N LEU A 323 0.47 -5.12 -10.44
CA LEU A 323 0.25 -4.03 -11.43
C LEU A 323 1.18 -2.82 -11.19
N PRO A 324 1.38 -2.34 -9.95
CA PRO A 324 2.35 -1.29 -9.64
C PRO A 324 3.81 -1.63 -9.99
N SER A 325 4.20 -2.90 -10.02
CA SER A 325 5.57 -3.32 -10.37
C SER A 325 5.99 -2.98 -11.80
N TYR A 326 5.06 -2.57 -12.67
CA TYR A 326 5.34 -2.16 -14.05
C TYR A 326 5.60 -0.65 -14.22
N PHE A 327 5.52 0.17 -13.16
CA PHE A 327 5.86 1.59 -13.28
C PHE A 327 7.36 1.78 -13.28
N ASN A 328 7.88 2.59 -14.21
CA ASN A 328 9.29 2.97 -14.19
C ASN A 328 9.56 4.18 -13.28
N HIS A 329 10.84 4.34 -12.96
CA HIS A 329 11.33 5.37 -12.07
C HIS A 329 11.66 6.71 -12.77
N SER A 330 11.32 7.81 -12.12
CA SER A 330 12.04 9.09 -12.21
C SER A 330 12.09 9.76 -10.82
N CYS A 331 13.21 10.41 -10.47
CA CYS A 331 13.31 11.12 -9.18
C CYS A 331 12.39 12.34 -9.13
N VAL A 332 12.23 13.01 -10.28
CA VAL A 332 11.46 14.24 -10.46
C VAL A 332 10.55 14.12 -11.68
N ASP A 333 9.63 15.07 -11.85
CA ASP A 333 8.69 15.10 -12.97
C ASP A 333 7.78 13.86 -13.05
N ILE A 334 7.47 13.28 -11.88
CA ILE A 334 6.45 12.24 -11.79
C ILE A 334 5.11 12.78 -12.31
N ASN A 335 4.39 11.93 -13.03
CA ASN A 335 3.06 12.24 -13.53
C ASN A 335 1.96 11.40 -12.86
N VAL A 336 2.37 10.48 -11.99
CA VAL A 336 1.51 9.63 -11.21
C VAL A 336 1.94 9.72 -9.74
N GLU A 337 0.96 9.71 -8.85
CA GLU A 337 1.13 9.61 -7.41
C GLU A 337 0.61 8.25 -6.92
N ARG A 338 1.29 7.67 -5.93
CA ARG A 338 0.84 6.48 -5.21
C ARG A 338 0.40 6.84 -3.80
N LEU A 339 -0.69 6.23 -3.36
CA LEU A 339 -1.18 6.27 -2.00
C LEU A 339 -1.41 4.83 -1.51
N VAL A 340 -0.81 4.46 -0.39
CA VAL A 340 -0.98 3.13 0.22
C VAL A 340 -1.85 3.26 1.47
N ILE A 341 -2.94 2.50 1.52
CA ILE A 341 -3.81 2.33 2.68
C ILE A 341 -3.88 0.84 2.98
N GLY A 342 -3.19 0.42 4.03
CA GLY A 342 -3.09 -1.00 4.40
C GLY A 342 -2.42 -1.84 3.32
N ASP A 343 -3.16 -2.78 2.73
CA ASP A 343 -2.71 -3.63 1.62
C ASP A 343 -3.20 -3.14 0.23
N MET A 344 -3.84 -1.97 0.17
CA MET A 344 -4.33 -1.37 -1.07
C MET A 344 -3.46 -0.20 -1.51
N MET A 345 -3.13 -0.17 -2.79
CA MET A 345 -2.40 0.92 -3.43
C MET A 345 -3.29 1.62 -4.44
N PHE A 346 -3.58 2.90 -4.19
CA PHE A 346 -4.29 3.81 -5.07
C PHE A 346 -3.29 4.57 -5.91
N ILE A 347 -3.53 4.63 -7.22
CA ILE A 347 -2.64 5.28 -8.17
C ILE A 347 -3.43 6.29 -9.00
N ARG A 348 -3.03 7.56 -8.92
CA ARG A 348 -3.71 8.69 -9.57
C ARG A 348 -2.75 9.53 -10.40
N THR A 349 -3.26 10.20 -11.42
CA THR A 349 -2.47 11.20 -12.16
C THR A 349 -2.28 12.46 -11.30
N CYS A 350 -1.04 12.94 -11.16
CA CYS A 350 -0.74 14.23 -10.52
C CYS A 350 -0.52 15.37 -11.52
N ARG A 351 -0.51 15.06 -12.82
CA ARG A 351 -0.57 16.02 -13.94
C ARG A 351 -1.29 15.38 -15.14
N PRO A 352 -1.75 16.16 -16.14
CA PRO A 352 -2.28 15.60 -17.37
C PRO A 352 -1.24 14.72 -18.08
N ILE A 353 -1.68 13.58 -18.62
CA ILE A 353 -0.82 12.64 -19.34
C ILE A 353 -1.34 12.52 -20.77
N TRP A 354 -0.51 12.91 -21.74
CA TRP A 354 -0.87 12.81 -23.15
C TRP A 354 -0.73 11.38 -23.68
N SER A 355 -1.53 11.03 -24.69
CA SER A 355 -1.45 9.75 -25.38
C SER A 355 -0.02 9.42 -25.82
N GLY A 356 0.39 8.17 -25.60
CA GLY A 356 1.73 7.66 -25.93
C GLY A 356 2.80 7.96 -24.88
N ASN A 357 2.53 8.82 -23.89
CA ASN A 357 3.49 9.09 -22.82
C ASN A 357 3.48 7.98 -21.75
N GLU A 358 4.67 7.75 -21.21
CA GLU A 358 4.90 6.82 -20.10
C GLU A 358 4.35 7.39 -18.79
N LEU A 359 3.77 6.51 -17.97
CA LEU A 359 3.40 6.80 -16.60
C LEU A 359 4.56 6.44 -15.66
N ILE A 360 4.94 7.39 -14.82
CA ILE A 360 6.21 7.38 -14.08
C ILE A 360 5.95 7.62 -12.60
N LEU A 361 6.55 6.77 -11.76
CA LEU A 361 6.57 6.88 -10.30
C LEU A 361 7.98 7.18 -9.78
N ASN A 362 8.08 7.61 -8.53
CA ASN A 362 9.36 7.75 -7.82
C ASN A 362 9.61 6.55 -6.88
N TYR A 363 10.75 5.88 -7.01
CA TYR A 363 11.15 4.80 -6.11
C TYR A 363 11.85 5.34 -4.86
N CYS A 364 12.49 6.50 -5.00
CA CYS A 364 13.14 7.21 -3.90
C CYS A 364 12.68 8.69 -3.87
N SER A 365 12.73 9.30 -2.68
CA SER A 365 12.43 10.72 -2.51
C SER A 365 13.47 11.61 -3.22
N PRO A 366 13.06 12.68 -3.93
CA PRO A 366 13.99 13.66 -4.51
C PRO A 366 14.71 14.50 -3.46
N MET A 367 14.23 14.51 -2.21
CA MET A 367 14.86 15.23 -1.09
C MET A 367 16.17 14.60 -0.61
N LYS A 368 16.42 13.33 -0.94
CA LYS A 368 17.66 12.61 -0.60
C LYS A 368 18.85 13.12 -1.41
N SER A 369 20.07 12.93 -0.90
CA SER A 369 21.30 13.26 -1.63
C SER A 369 21.45 12.40 -2.91
N TYR A 370 22.34 12.80 -3.82
CA TYR A 370 22.61 12.02 -5.02
C TYR A 370 23.09 10.61 -4.68
N GLU A 371 24.00 10.48 -3.70
CA GLU A 371 24.57 9.22 -3.24
C GLU A 371 23.50 8.30 -2.64
N GLU A 372 22.62 8.86 -1.81
CA GLU A 372 21.49 8.13 -1.22
C GLU A 372 20.51 7.64 -2.28
N ARG A 373 20.18 8.48 -3.27
CA ARG A 373 19.32 8.08 -4.40
C ARG A 373 20.01 7.04 -5.28
N PHE A 374 21.28 7.23 -5.61
CA PHE A 374 22.07 6.29 -6.40
C PHE A 374 22.11 4.91 -5.72
N TYR A 375 22.38 4.87 -4.42
CA TYR A 375 22.37 3.61 -3.65
C TYR A 375 20.98 2.96 -3.64
N ALA A 376 19.93 3.73 -3.32
CA ALA A 376 18.55 3.23 -3.29
C ALA A 376 18.11 2.66 -4.65
N LEU A 377 18.41 3.37 -5.74
CA LEU A 377 18.10 2.93 -7.11
C LEU A 377 18.93 1.72 -7.53
N GLY A 378 20.19 1.63 -7.08
CA GLY A 378 21.04 0.47 -7.28
C GLY A 378 20.45 -0.82 -6.70
N LEU A 379 19.71 -0.74 -5.58
CA LEU A 379 18.98 -1.89 -5.02
C LEU A 379 17.92 -2.44 -5.99
N HIS A 380 17.31 -1.55 -6.78
CA HIS A 380 16.35 -1.88 -7.83
C HIS A 380 17.01 -2.12 -9.21
N GLY A 381 18.34 -2.24 -9.28
CA GLY A 381 19.06 -2.48 -10.53
C GLY A 381 19.15 -1.29 -11.47
N ILE A 382 18.77 -0.08 -11.01
CA ILE A 382 18.84 1.16 -11.78
C ILE A 382 20.19 1.82 -11.49
N ILE A 383 21.13 1.67 -12.41
CA ILE A 383 22.50 2.19 -12.25
C ILE A 383 22.57 3.67 -12.62
N ASN A 384 21.90 4.10 -13.69
CA ASN A 384 21.98 5.48 -14.20
C ASN A 384 20.59 6.04 -14.50
N CYS A 385 19.92 6.62 -13.49
CA CYS A 385 18.69 7.36 -13.72
C CYS A 385 18.97 8.62 -14.55
N SER A 386 18.30 8.76 -15.70
CA SER A 386 18.45 9.86 -16.67
C SER A 386 17.42 10.99 -16.48
N CYS A 387 17.01 11.24 -15.24
CA CYS A 387 16.13 12.38 -14.95
C CYS A 387 16.96 13.66 -14.76
N ARG A 388 16.34 14.82 -15.00
CA ARG A 388 17.01 16.13 -14.93
C ARG A 388 17.73 16.40 -13.60
N LEU A 389 17.19 15.91 -12.47
CA LEU A 389 17.84 16.06 -11.16
C LEU A 389 19.15 15.26 -11.09
N CYS A 390 19.11 14.00 -11.53
CA CYS A 390 20.30 13.15 -11.54
C CYS A 390 21.32 13.57 -12.61
N ASP A 391 20.86 14.10 -13.75
CA ASP A 391 21.74 14.68 -14.77
C ASP A 391 22.42 15.95 -14.25
N LEU A 392 21.69 16.82 -13.53
CA LEU A 392 22.25 17.99 -12.86
C LEU A 392 23.29 17.58 -11.82
N ASP A 393 22.92 16.70 -10.87
CA ASP A 393 23.85 16.23 -9.83
C ASP A 393 25.10 15.57 -10.44
N ARG A 394 25.01 14.87 -11.59
CA ARG A 394 26.20 14.33 -12.26
C ARG A 394 27.05 15.39 -12.94
N SER A 395 26.43 16.34 -13.64
CA SER A 395 27.11 17.38 -14.42
C SER A 395 27.75 18.49 -13.57
N GLU A 396 27.30 18.66 -12.32
CA GLU A 396 27.90 19.61 -11.38
C GLU A 396 29.39 19.34 -11.10
N SER A 397 30.15 20.42 -10.93
CA SER A 397 31.56 20.34 -10.58
C SER A 397 31.78 19.78 -9.17
N ASN A 398 32.93 19.16 -8.94
CA ASN A 398 33.30 18.63 -7.63
C ASN A 398 33.34 19.73 -6.55
N GLU A 399 33.64 20.97 -6.93
CA GLU A 399 33.64 22.12 -6.01
C GLU A 399 32.23 22.42 -5.50
N VAL A 400 31.23 22.47 -6.38
CA VAL A 400 29.82 22.66 -6.01
C VAL A 400 29.33 21.53 -5.11
N LYS A 401 29.63 20.28 -5.47
CA LYS A 401 29.25 19.09 -4.69
C LYS A 401 29.83 19.12 -3.28
N LEU A 402 31.15 19.36 -3.17
CA LEU A 402 31.83 19.43 -1.88
C LEU A 402 31.30 20.58 -1.02
N ARG A 403 31.01 21.73 -1.65
CA ARG A 403 30.47 22.88 -0.95
C ARG A 403 29.07 22.61 -0.40
N ARG A 404 28.18 22.00 -1.18
CA ARG A 404 26.84 21.59 -0.74
C ARG A 404 26.89 20.58 0.40
N ALA A 405 27.73 19.55 0.28
CA ALA A 405 27.92 18.55 1.33
C ALA A 405 28.39 19.19 2.64
N ASN A 406 29.36 20.10 2.58
CA ASN A 406 29.88 20.81 3.75
C ASN A 406 28.78 21.66 4.44
N ILE A 407 27.95 22.37 3.67
CA ILE A 407 26.82 23.15 4.22
C ILE A 407 25.86 22.25 5.02
N LEU A 408 25.53 21.07 4.48
CA LEU A 408 24.60 20.13 5.12
C LEU A 408 25.22 19.46 6.36
N GLU A 409 26.50 19.08 6.31
CA GLU A 409 27.21 18.48 7.45
C GLU A 409 27.44 19.46 8.60
N THR A 410 27.67 20.73 8.30
CA THR A 410 28.00 21.76 9.31
C THR A 410 26.88 21.97 10.32
N LEU A 411 25.62 21.88 9.90
CA LEU A 411 24.46 22.21 10.75
C LEU A 411 23.54 21.03 11.07
N GLY A 412 23.50 19.99 10.24
CA GLY A 412 22.53 18.89 10.35
C GLY A 412 22.38 18.30 11.77
N PRO A 413 23.46 17.87 12.43
CA PRO A 413 23.37 17.20 13.74
C PRO A 413 22.98 18.12 14.91
N GLN A 414 23.22 19.42 14.81
CA GLN A 414 23.07 20.38 15.90
C GLN A 414 21.84 21.29 15.74
N LEU A 415 21.21 21.33 14.57
CA LEU A 415 20.06 22.17 14.27
C LEU A 415 18.89 21.93 15.23
N THR A 416 18.47 20.68 15.39
CA THR A 416 17.32 20.33 16.23
C THR A 416 17.57 20.68 17.70
N SER A 417 18.76 20.39 18.23
CA SER A 417 19.10 20.70 19.62
C SER A 417 19.20 22.21 19.86
N THR A 418 19.66 22.98 18.88
CA THR A 418 19.79 24.44 18.97
C THR A 418 18.43 25.15 18.81
N LEU A 419 17.57 24.67 17.91
CA LEU A 419 16.23 25.22 17.66
C LEU A 419 15.30 25.07 18.88
N PHE A 420 15.37 23.94 19.56
CA PHE A 420 14.51 23.61 20.70
C PHE A 420 15.18 23.86 22.07
N ASN A 421 16.33 24.53 22.08
CA ASN A 421 16.95 25.00 23.33
C ASN A 421 16.05 26.06 24.01
N THR A 422 15.99 26.03 25.34
CA THR A 422 15.24 27.00 26.15
C THR A 422 15.72 28.44 25.93
N ASN A 423 17.03 28.62 25.71
CA ASN A 423 17.64 29.90 25.36
C ASN A 423 17.95 29.94 23.86
N PHE A 424 16.92 30.18 23.05
CA PHE A 424 17.06 30.31 21.59
C PHE A 424 17.99 31.46 21.23
N ASN A 425 19.03 31.18 20.44
CA ASN A 425 19.97 32.18 19.94
C ASN A 425 19.51 32.74 18.58
N PRO A 426 19.14 34.03 18.48
CA PRO A 426 18.71 34.64 17.22
C PRO A 426 19.77 34.66 16.11
N SER A 427 21.07 34.49 16.42
CA SER A 427 22.11 34.45 15.39
C SER A 427 21.94 33.30 14.40
N LEU A 428 21.26 32.22 14.82
CA LEU A 428 20.93 31.07 13.97
C LEU A 428 20.13 31.48 12.73
N ILE A 429 19.28 32.51 12.84
CA ILE A 429 18.51 33.02 11.70
C ILE A 429 19.44 33.55 10.61
N ASN A 430 20.46 34.32 10.99
CA ASN A 430 21.41 34.90 10.03
C ASN A 430 22.25 33.81 9.38
N GLU A 431 22.67 32.81 10.15
CA GLU A 431 23.41 31.66 9.65
C GLU A 431 22.58 30.84 8.66
N LEU A 432 21.36 30.47 9.03
CA LEU A 432 20.43 29.75 8.15
C LEU A 432 20.12 30.53 6.87
N THR A 433 19.87 31.83 6.98
CA THR A 433 19.59 32.69 5.81
C THR A 433 20.79 32.68 4.85
N LYS A 434 22.00 32.89 5.38
CA LYS A 434 23.23 32.89 4.57
C LYS A 434 23.44 31.56 3.84
N LEU A 435 23.22 30.43 4.52
CA LEU A 435 23.41 29.11 3.92
C LEU A 435 22.34 28.76 2.88
N ILE A 436 21.10 29.18 3.11
CA ILE A 436 20.02 29.02 2.13
C ILE A 436 20.31 29.85 0.88
N ASP A 437 20.77 31.10 1.04
CA ASP A 437 21.14 31.96 -0.08
C ASP A 437 22.33 31.38 -0.86
N GLU A 438 23.33 30.85 -0.15
CA GLU A 438 24.47 30.17 -0.76
C GLU A 438 24.05 28.92 -1.56
N LEU A 439 23.15 28.08 -1.03
CA LEU A 439 22.61 26.93 -1.76
C LEU A 439 21.81 27.35 -3.00
N LYS A 440 21.02 28.42 -2.90
CA LYS A 440 20.29 28.98 -4.05
C LYS A 440 21.24 29.51 -5.12
N ASP A 441 22.32 30.18 -4.72
CA ASP A 441 23.31 30.72 -5.65
C ASP A 441 24.07 29.61 -6.39
N LEU A 442 24.40 28.51 -5.70
CA LEU A 442 25.04 27.34 -6.32
C LEU A 442 24.19 26.70 -7.43
N ARG A 443 22.87 26.90 -7.40
CA ARG A 443 21.90 26.34 -8.36
C ARG A 443 20.93 27.38 -8.92
N LYS A 444 21.41 28.60 -9.13
CA LYS A 444 20.57 29.73 -9.54
C LYS A 444 19.77 29.50 -10.82
N GLU A 445 20.29 28.68 -11.73
CA GLU A 445 19.63 28.31 -13.00
C GLU A 445 18.60 27.18 -12.84
N TYR A 446 18.61 26.46 -11.71
CA TYR A 446 17.83 25.25 -11.45
C TYR A 446 17.14 25.29 -10.08
N LEU A 447 16.54 26.43 -9.72
CA LEU A 447 15.92 26.65 -8.40
C LEU A 447 14.79 25.65 -8.10
N ASP A 448 14.13 25.13 -9.13
CA ASP A 448 13.09 24.11 -9.03
C ASP A 448 13.62 22.70 -8.73
N LEU A 449 14.95 22.52 -8.79
CA LEU A 449 15.67 21.28 -8.42
C LEU A 449 16.42 21.38 -7.09
N GLU A 450 16.27 22.49 -6.36
CA GLU A 450 17.02 22.75 -5.14
C GLU A 450 16.35 22.19 -3.87
N PHE A 451 16.23 20.86 -3.84
CA PHE A 451 15.59 20.10 -2.76
C PHE A 451 16.34 20.15 -1.42
N GLN A 452 17.66 20.29 -1.43
CA GLN A 452 18.46 20.23 -0.19
C GLN A 452 18.23 21.44 0.73
N SER A 453 17.80 22.57 0.17
CA SER A 453 17.40 23.74 0.94
C SER A 453 16.12 23.56 1.78
N TYR A 454 15.33 22.50 1.53
CA TYR A 454 14.02 22.30 2.18
C TYR A 454 14.11 22.25 3.70
N GLU A 455 14.94 21.36 4.26
CA GLU A 455 15.08 21.19 5.72
C GLU A 455 15.60 22.47 6.41
N LEU A 456 16.49 23.20 5.73
CA LEU A 456 17.01 24.48 6.24
C LEU A 456 15.93 25.56 6.22
N LYS A 457 15.09 25.63 5.17
CA LYS A 457 13.96 26.56 5.12
C LYS A 457 12.93 26.25 6.21
N SER A 458 12.61 24.98 6.44
CA SER A 458 11.72 24.53 7.53
C SER A 458 12.28 24.92 8.91
N SER A 459 13.59 24.74 9.10
CA SER A 459 14.31 25.18 10.29
C SER A 459 14.28 26.70 10.46
N LEU A 460 14.49 27.47 9.39
CA LEU A 460 14.45 28.93 9.38
C LEU A 460 13.06 29.47 9.72
N ALA A 461 12.00 28.87 9.16
CA ALA A 461 10.62 29.23 9.48
C ALA A 461 10.32 29.04 10.97
N THR A 462 10.84 27.95 11.58
CA THR A 462 10.71 27.66 13.01
C THR A 462 11.54 28.62 13.86
N ALA A 463 12.76 28.95 13.42
CA ALA A 463 13.63 29.94 14.07
C ALA A 463 12.97 31.33 14.13
N TYR A 464 12.34 31.79 13.04
CA TYR A 464 11.60 33.05 13.03
C TYR A 464 10.43 33.06 14.01
N VAL A 465 9.71 31.95 14.14
CA VAL A 465 8.65 31.81 15.16
C VAL A 465 9.20 31.93 16.56
N ARG A 466 10.35 31.30 16.83
CA ARG A 466 11.04 31.34 18.13
C ARG A 466 11.53 32.73 18.49
N ALA A 467 11.97 33.50 17.49
CA ALA A 467 12.32 34.91 17.61
C ALA A 467 11.12 35.87 17.65
N GLY A 468 9.88 35.38 17.56
CA GLY A 468 8.67 36.22 17.56
C GLY A 468 8.36 36.91 16.23
N ASN A 469 9.12 36.66 15.16
CA ASN A 469 8.90 37.26 13.84
C ASN A 469 8.00 36.39 12.96
N LEU A 470 6.68 36.48 13.18
CA LEU A 470 5.70 35.67 12.46
C LEU A 470 5.56 36.04 10.98
N HIS A 471 5.74 37.31 10.61
CA HIS A 471 5.65 37.73 9.20
C HIS A 471 6.75 37.12 8.35
N LYS A 472 8.01 37.12 8.81
CA LYS A 472 9.11 36.46 8.09
C LYS A 472 8.93 34.94 8.05
N SER A 473 8.48 34.33 9.15
CA SER A 473 8.14 32.89 9.17
C SER A 473 7.10 32.56 8.10
N LEU A 474 6.02 33.34 7.99
CA LEU A 474 4.97 33.15 7.01
C LEU A 474 5.48 33.21 5.57
N LEU A 475 6.37 34.16 5.25
CA LEU A 475 6.97 34.26 3.91
C LEU A 475 7.78 33.01 3.55
N VAL A 476 8.59 32.51 4.48
CA VAL A 476 9.40 31.30 4.26
C VAL A 476 8.52 30.07 4.06
N VAL A 477 7.48 29.87 4.87
CA VAL A 477 6.58 28.71 4.71
C VAL A 477 5.79 28.78 3.39
N LYS A 478 5.41 29.98 2.92
CA LYS A 478 4.81 30.13 1.59
C LYS A 478 5.77 29.73 0.47
N GLU A 479 7.04 30.13 0.56
CA GLU A 479 8.07 29.69 -0.40
C GLU A 479 8.22 28.16 -0.39
N ILE A 480 8.18 27.54 0.80
CA ILE A 480 8.20 26.08 0.93
C ILE A 480 6.98 25.46 0.25
N TYR A 481 5.77 25.95 0.51
CA TYR A 481 4.53 25.42 -0.07
C TYR A 481 4.57 25.45 -1.61
N GLU A 482 4.93 26.59 -2.21
CA GLU A 482 5.02 26.70 -3.67
C GLU A 482 6.08 25.75 -4.27
N PHE A 483 7.21 25.58 -3.59
CA PHE A 483 8.26 24.66 -4.01
C PHE A 483 7.77 23.20 -3.98
N VAL A 484 7.21 22.73 -2.86
CA VAL A 484 6.76 21.34 -2.73
C VAL A 484 5.55 21.03 -3.59
N LYS A 485 4.67 22.02 -3.82
CA LYS A 485 3.54 21.90 -4.75
C LYS A 485 4.01 21.75 -6.18
N THR A 486 4.95 22.59 -6.62
CA THR A 486 5.55 22.49 -7.97
C THR A 486 6.27 21.16 -8.17
N ALA A 487 6.95 20.68 -7.13
CA ALA A 487 7.64 19.39 -7.13
C ALA A 487 6.71 18.16 -6.99
N GLN A 488 5.39 18.36 -6.78
CA GLN A 488 4.41 17.29 -6.58
C GLN A 488 4.71 16.38 -5.39
N LEU A 489 5.06 17.00 -4.25
CA LEU A 489 5.36 16.32 -2.98
C LEU A 489 4.20 16.48 -1.99
N SER A 490 3.12 15.74 -2.23
CA SER A 490 1.86 15.77 -1.47
C SER A 490 2.01 15.60 0.05
N GLN A 491 2.96 14.79 0.51
CA GLN A 491 3.25 14.65 1.94
C GLN A 491 3.64 16.00 2.58
N CYS A 492 4.40 16.81 1.88
CA CYS A 492 4.90 18.09 2.38
C CYS A 492 3.91 19.25 2.15
N THR A 493 3.02 19.15 1.15
CA THR A 493 2.07 20.23 0.82
C THR A 493 1.07 20.46 1.95
N SER A 494 0.52 19.38 2.51
CA SER A 494 -0.48 19.46 3.59
C SER A 494 0.08 20.09 4.88
N ASP A 495 1.28 19.69 5.33
CA ASP A 495 1.93 20.30 6.49
C ASP A 495 2.28 21.77 6.23
N ALA A 496 2.87 22.09 5.07
CA ALA A 496 3.19 23.47 4.73
C ALA A 496 1.93 24.38 4.71
N ALA A 497 0.81 23.90 4.14
CA ALA A 497 -0.47 24.62 4.16
C ALA A 497 -1.00 24.83 5.59
N TYR A 498 -0.95 23.80 6.44
CA TYR A 498 -1.33 23.92 7.85
C TYR A 498 -0.43 24.91 8.62
N GLN A 499 0.88 24.90 8.38
CA GLN A 499 1.81 25.85 8.99
C GLN A 499 1.46 27.28 8.59
N ILE A 500 1.12 27.55 7.32
CA ILE A 500 0.66 28.86 6.84
C ILE A 500 -0.61 29.28 7.58
N ALA A 501 -1.63 28.42 7.63
CA ALA A 501 -2.87 28.68 8.36
C ALA A 501 -2.58 29.01 9.83
N SER A 502 -1.70 28.25 10.47
CA SER A 502 -1.28 28.48 11.84
C SER A 502 -0.57 29.82 12.05
N ARG A 503 0.21 30.33 11.08
CA ARG A 503 0.86 31.65 11.21
C ARG A 503 -0.14 32.78 11.06
N TYR A 504 -1.07 32.69 10.12
CA TYR A 504 -2.15 33.67 9.97
C TYR A 504 -3.03 33.78 11.22
N ALA A 505 -3.41 32.64 11.81
CA ALA A 505 -4.19 32.64 13.06
C ALA A 505 -3.45 33.37 14.19
N ARG A 506 -2.13 33.14 14.32
CA ARG A 506 -1.29 33.81 15.34
C ARG A 506 -1.08 35.30 15.07
N LEU A 507 -1.23 35.74 13.83
CA LEU A 507 -1.22 37.15 13.43
C LEU A 507 -2.59 37.83 13.59
N GLY A 508 -3.64 37.09 14.01
CA GLY A 508 -5.02 37.60 14.12
C GLY A 508 -5.77 37.68 12.79
N GLN A 509 -5.18 37.20 11.69
CA GLN A 509 -5.75 37.20 10.33
C GLN A 509 -6.57 35.93 10.11
N MET A 510 -7.73 35.85 10.77
CA MET A 510 -8.52 34.62 10.83
C MET A 510 -9.19 34.23 9.50
N LYS A 511 -9.47 35.18 8.62
CA LYS A 511 -10.07 34.89 7.31
C LYS A 511 -9.09 34.07 6.47
N GLU A 512 -7.88 34.60 6.29
CA GLU A 512 -6.78 33.96 5.57
C GLU A 512 -6.39 32.64 6.24
N ALA A 513 -6.41 32.59 7.58
CA ALA A 513 -6.10 31.37 8.31
C ALA A 513 -7.08 30.22 7.97
N LYS A 514 -8.38 30.52 7.87
CA LYS A 514 -9.41 29.54 7.49
C LYS A 514 -9.32 29.13 6.03
N GLU A 515 -9.02 30.06 5.13
CA GLU A 515 -8.79 29.76 3.70
C GLU A 515 -7.61 28.79 3.52
N TRP A 516 -6.50 29.00 4.24
CA TRP A 516 -5.35 28.08 4.19
C TRP A 516 -5.58 26.75 4.90
N TRP A 517 -6.45 26.72 5.91
CA TRP A 517 -6.90 25.45 6.51
C TRP A 517 -7.72 24.63 5.53
N ASP A 518 -8.59 25.28 4.76
CA ASP A 518 -9.36 24.64 3.68
C ASP A 518 -8.42 24.08 2.59
N VAL A 519 -7.31 24.78 2.28
CA VAL A 519 -6.24 24.24 1.40
C VAL A 519 -5.60 23.00 2.02
N ALA A 520 -5.20 23.03 3.30
CA ALA A 520 -4.58 21.89 3.97
C ALA A 520 -5.51 20.65 3.97
N LEU A 521 -6.82 20.85 4.19
CA LEU A 521 -7.81 19.78 4.11
C LEU A 521 -7.91 19.16 2.71
N LYS A 522 -7.86 19.98 1.65
CA LYS A 522 -7.85 19.48 0.26
C LYS A 522 -6.58 18.67 -0.02
N GLU A 523 -5.41 19.18 0.35
CA GLU A 523 -4.12 18.48 0.16
C GLU A 523 -4.06 17.12 0.88
N ILE A 524 -4.82 16.94 1.98
CA ILE A 524 -4.97 15.65 2.67
C ILE A 524 -5.92 14.71 1.94
N ALA A 525 -7.06 15.24 1.47
CA ALA A 525 -8.18 14.41 1.01
C ALA A 525 -8.19 14.14 -0.50
N GLU A 526 -7.63 15.03 -1.33
CA GLU A 526 -7.57 14.87 -2.79
C GLU A 526 -6.70 13.70 -3.26
N PRO A 527 -5.55 13.37 -2.64
CA PRO A 527 -4.82 12.14 -2.96
C PRO A 527 -5.67 10.88 -2.74
N ILE A 528 -6.59 10.91 -1.77
CA ILE A 528 -7.50 9.80 -1.45
C ILE A 528 -8.65 9.75 -2.46
N LYS A 529 -9.42 10.83 -2.56
CA LYS A 529 -10.73 10.85 -3.24
C LYS A 529 -10.67 11.33 -4.70
N GLY A 530 -9.58 11.98 -5.09
CA GLY A 530 -9.51 12.81 -6.29
C GLY A 530 -9.92 14.26 -6.00
N LYS A 531 -9.75 15.13 -7.00
CA LYS A 531 -10.05 16.57 -6.88
C LYS A 531 -11.52 16.81 -6.53
N PHE A 532 -11.77 17.71 -5.57
CA PHE A 532 -13.13 18.12 -5.23
C PHE A 532 -13.67 19.15 -6.23
N SER A 533 -14.96 19.06 -6.57
CA SER A 533 -15.65 20.16 -7.25
C SER A 533 -15.80 21.34 -6.30
N GLU A 534 -15.55 22.56 -6.78
CA GLU A 534 -15.68 23.79 -5.97
C GLU A 534 -17.14 24.08 -5.54
N GLU A 535 -18.10 23.44 -6.21
CA GLU A 535 -19.53 23.62 -5.97
C GLU A 535 -20.02 22.70 -4.85
N GLY A 536 -20.00 23.20 -3.60
CA GLY A 536 -20.70 22.61 -2.46
C GLY A 536 -19.90 22.63 -1.16
N THR A 537 -20.58 22.60 0.00
CA THR A 537 -19.93 22.54 1.33
C THR A 537 -19.61 21.11 1.78
N LYS A 538 -20.15 20.09 1.10
CA LYS A 538 -19.99 18.67 1.48
C LYS A 538 -18.54 18.19 1.47
N TRP A 539 -17.71 18.73 0.57
CA TRP A 539 -16.30 18.32 0.50
C TRP A 539 -15.54 18.62 1.80
N ARG A 540 -15.90 19.71 2.49
CA ARG A 540 -15.22 20.15 3.71
C ARG A 540 -15.50 19.21 4.88
N GLU A 541 -16.75 18.77 5.05
CA GLU A 541 -17.13 17.80 6.08
C GLU A 541 -16.40 16.46 5.88
N GLU A 542 -16.34 15.98 4.63
CA GLU A 542 -15.65 14.75 4.29
C GLU A 542 -14.13 14.85 4.45
N ALA A 543 -13.52 15.94 3.97
CA ALA A 543 -12.09 16.16 4.10
C ALA A 543 -11.68 16.31 5.57
N LEU A 544 -12.49 16.99 6.38
CA LEU A 544 -12.29 17.08 7.82
C LEU A 544 -12.37 15.71 8.49
N TYR A 545 -13.35 14.87 8.14
CA TYR A 545 -13.46 13.51 8.67
C TYR A 545 -12.20 12.68 8.38
N LEU A 546 -11.70 12.75 7.16
CA LEU A 546 -10.46 12.05 6.76
C LEU A 546 -9.25 12.58 7.54
N ALA A 547 -9.11 13.90 7.66
CA ALA A 547 -8.04 14.53 8.41
C ALA A 547 -8.09 14.19 9.92
N GLU A 548 -9.28 14.09 10.52
CA GLU A 548 -9.45 13.70 11.93
C GLU A 548 -8.96 12.27 12.19
N LYS A 549 -9.13 11.37 11.23
CA LYS A 549 -8.71 9.97 11.33
C LYS A 549 -7.22 9.79 11.07
N LEU A 550 -6.69 10.49 10.07
CA LEU A 550 -5.32 10.30 9.57
C LEU A 550 -4.31 11.22 10.29
N LEU A 551 -4.68 12.46 10.59
CA LEU A 551 -3.79 13.46 11.19
C LEU A 551 -4.46 14.14 12.41
N PRO A 552 -4.84 13.37 13.45
CA PRO A 552 -5.60 13.89 14.60
C PRO A 552 -4.88 15.03 15.34
N ASN A 553 -3.54 14.99 15.39
CA ASN A 553 -2.72 16.03 16.02
C ASN A 553 -2.81 17.36 15.26
N MET A 554 -2.82 17.31 13.93
CA MET A 554 -2.96 18.50 13.09
C MET A 554 -4.34 19.13 13.28
N VAL A 555 -5.40 18.31 13.27
CA VAL A 555 -6.78 18.79 13.46
C VAL A 555 -7.00 19.35 14.87
N SER A 556 -6.49 18.69 15.91
CA SER A 556 -6.53 19.22 17.28
C SER A 556 -5.79 20.56 17.38
N GLY A 557 -4.63 20.66 16.73
CA GLY A 557 -3.87 21.90 16.62
C GLY A 557 -4.63 23.02 15.89
N ALA A 558 -5.43 22.68 14.87
CA ALA A 558 -6.29 23.61 14.15
C ALA A 558 -7.48 24.07 15.01
N LYS A 559 -8.11 23.15 15.73
CA LYS A 559 -9.21 23.42 16.68
C LYS A 559 -8.80 24.43 17.75
N ASN A 560 -7.64 24.20 18.36
CA ASN A 560 -7.09 25.08 19.40
C ASN A 560 -6.78 26.51 18.89
N LYS A 561 -6.68 26.69 17.57
CA LYS A 561 -6.42 27.99 16.92
C LYS A 561 -7.67 28.63 16.30
N GLY A 562 -8.86 28.04 16.51
CA GLY A 562 -10.14 28.57 15.98
C GLY A 562 -10.30 28.46 14.46
N LEU A 563 -9.60 27.51 13.82
CA LEU A 563 -9.65 27.29 12.37
C LEU A 563 -10.86 26.49 11.90
N LEU A 564 -11.48 25.72 12.80
CA LEU A 564 -12.66 24.91 12.54
C LEU A 564 -13.96 25.72 12.61
#